data_AF-A0A535TVU4-F1
#
_entry.id   AF-A0A535TVU4-F1
#
_cell.length_a   1.000
_cell.length_b   1.000
_cell.length_c   1.000
_cell.angle_alpha   90.00
_cell.angle_beta   90.00
_cell.angle_gamma   90.00
#
_symmetry.space_group_name_H-M   'P 1'
#
loop_
_entity.id
_entity.type
_entity.pdbx_description
1 polymer ?
#
loop_
_entity_poly.entity_id
_entity_poly.type
_entity_poly.pdbx_seq_one_letter_code
_entity_poly.pdbx_strand_id
1 'polypeptide(L)'
;MHTLPKAITFDCYGTLIDWEAEIQRYFAQKLAEHNITDINARALQGYWEEVQFQSIQGPYLPYRQVLRETMKLAFDYFHVPYAETDVEEFANAMGRWKPFPDTRDAIVALQRYVKVVFTSK
;
A
#
# COMPACT_ATOMS: atom_id res chain seq x y z
N MET A 1 13.85 -34.30 13.41
CA MET A 1 12.42 -34.05 13.09
C MET A 1 12.12 -32.59 13.39
N HIS A 2 11.72 -31.80 12.40
CA HIS A 2 11.23 -30.44 12.66
C HIS A 2 9.73 -30.52 12.94
N THR A 3 9.30 -30.05 14.12
CA THR A 3 7.89 -29.85 14.42
C THR A 3 7.43 -28.55 13.79
N LEU A 4 6.39 -28.62 12.95
CA LEU A 4 5.80 -27.42 12.36
C LEU A 4 5.09 -26.59 13.44
N PRO A 5 5.08 -25.24 13.30
CA PRO A 5 4.34 -24.39 14.22
C PRO A 5 2.84 -24.64 14.08
N LYS A 6 2.08 -24.41 15.16
CA LYS A 6 0.61 -24.56 15.13
C LYS A 6 -0.06 -23.49 14.27
N ALA A 7 0.54 -22.31 14.17
CA ALA A 7 0.07 -21.20 13.37
C ALA A 7 1.23 -20.37 12.82
N ILE A 8 1.00 -19.72 11.68
CA ILE A 8 1.86 -18.69 11.10
C ILE A 8 1.01 -17.44 10.88
N THR A 9 1.48 -16.31 11.41
CA THR A 9 0.89 -14.99 11.19
C THR A 9 1.65 -14.27 10.08
N PHE A 10 0.95 -13.77 9.08
CA PHE A 10 1.51 -12.96 8.00
C PHE A 10 1.04 -11.51 8.13
N ASP A 11 1.97 -10.60 7.97
CA ASP A 11 1.65 -9.25 7.53
C ASP A 11 0.98 -9.29 6.14
N CYS A 12 0.09 -8.34 5.85
CA CYS A 12 -0.58 -8.27 4.55
C CYS A 12 0.21 -7.48 3.51
N TYR A 13 0.58 -6.23 3.80
CA TYR A 13 1.07 -5.27 2.81
C TYR A 13 2.59 -5.28 2.74
N GLY A 14 3.14 -5.87 1.67
CA GLY A 14 4.58 -6.02 1.44
C GLY A 14 5.04 -7.46 1.62
N THR A 15 4.15 -8.30 2.15
CA THR A 15 4.35 -9.74 2.29
C THR A 15 3.42 -10.52 1.36
N LEU A 16 2.10 -10.22 1.39
CA LEU A 16 1.09 -10.88 0.55
C LEU A 16 0.64 -9.98 -0.59
N ILE A 17 0.45 -8.69 -0.32
CA ILE A 17 0.02 -7.66 -1.26
C ILE A 17 1.24 -6.91 -1.81
N ASP A 18 1.35 -6.84 -3.13
CA ASP A 18 2.37 -6.07 -3.85
C ASP A 18 1.96 -4.60 -3.89
N TRP A 19 2.01 -3.98 -2.72
CA TRP A 19 1.56 -2.61 -2.55
C TRP A 19 2.49 -1.60 -3.26
N GLU A 20 3.78 -1.91 -3.38
CA GLU A 20 4.78 -1.07 -4.05
C GLU A 20 4.48 -0.97 -5.55
N ALA A 21 4.25 -2.09 -6.24
CA ALA A 21 3.90 -2.04 -7.67
C ALA A 21 2.54 -1.35 -7.89
N GLU A 22 1.57 -1.60 -7.02
CA GLU A 22 0.22 -1.06 -7.16
C GLU A 22 0.17 0.46 -6.91
N ILE A 23 0.92 0.97 -5.92
CA ILE A 23 1.02 2.42 -5.68
C ILE A 23 1.80 3.12 -6.80
N GLN A 24 2.89 2.54 -7.28
CA GLN A 24 3.64 3.09 -8.42
C GLN A 24 2.76 3.21 -9.65
N ARG A 25 1.94 2.18 -9.92
CA ARG A 25 0.98 2.21 -11.03
C ARG A 25 -0.06 3.31 -10.84
N TYR A 26 -0.61 3.45 -9.63
CA TYR A 26 -1.60 4.49 -9.33
C TYR A 26 -1.02 5.89 -9.54
N PHE A 27 0.16 6.17 -8.99
CA PHE A 27 0.83 7.47 -9.16
C PHE A 27 1.23 7.73 -10.62
N ALA A 28 1.78 6.75 -11.33
CA ALA A 28 2.07 6.90 -12.75
C ALA A 28 0.82 7.23 -13.58
N GLN A 29 -0.32 6.60 -13.26
CA GLN A 29 -1.60 6.91 -13.90
C GLN A 29 -2.04 8.36 -13.63
N LYS A 30 -1.97 8.83 -12.38
CA LYS A 30 -2.35 10.21 -12.03
C LYS A 30 -1.46 11.25 -12.70
N LEU A 31 -0.15 11.00 -12.76
CA LEU A 31 0.77 11.87 -13.49
C LEU A 31 0.42 11.91 -14.99
N ALA A 32 0.10 10.78 -15.60
CA ALA A 32 -0.31 10.70 -17.00
C ALA A 32 -1.65 11.41 -17.28
N GLU A 33 -2.63 11.29 -16.38
CA GLU A 33 -3.94 12.00 -16.47
C GLU A 33 -3.77 13.53 -16.54
N HIS A 34 -2.71 14.05 -15.89
CA HIS A 34 -2.38 15.48 -15.88
C HIS A 34 -1.31 15.89 -16.90
N ASN A 35 -0.86 14.99 -17.79
CA ASN A 35 0.23 15.22 -18.74
C ASN A 35 1.55 15.65 -18.07
N ILE A 36 1.81 15.17 -16.85
CA ILE A 36 3.03 15.44 -16.10
C ILE A 36 4.06 14.38 -16.45
N THR A 37 5.20 14.80 -17.02
CA THR A 37 6.26 13.89 -17.50
C THR A 37 7.61 14.09 -16.82
N ASP A 38 7.78 15.19 -16.11
CA ASP A 38 9.00 15.59 -15.39
C ASP A 38 9.07 15.01 -13.97
N ILE A 39 7.95 14.50 -13.45
CA ILE A 39 7.89 13.86 -12.13
C ILE A 39 8.05 12.34 -12.25
N ASN A 40 8.98 11.80 -11.47
CA ASN A 40 9.19 10.36 -11.39
C ASN A 40 8.23 9.75 -10.34
N ALA A 41 7.37 8.81 -10.77
CA ALA A 41 6.39 8.16 -9.89
C ALA A 41 7.03 7.46 -8.67
N ARG A 42 8.26 6.93 -8.81
CA ARG A 42 9.01 6.32 -7.70
C ARG A 42 9.51 7.36 -6.70
N ALA A 43 9.87 8.56 -7.16
CA ALA A 43 10.23 9.66 -6.26
C ALA A 43 9.01 10.15 -5.48
N LEU A 44 7.86 10.27 -6.16
CA LEU A 44 6.57 10.60 -5.52
C LEU A 44 6.19 9.55 -4.47
N GLN A 45 6.33 8.26 -4.80
CA GLN A 45 6.15 7.16 -3.84
C GLN A 45 7.08 7.28 -2.63
N GLY A 46 8.38 7.45 -2.85
CA GLY A 46 9.35 7.52 -1.76
C GLY A 46 9.06 8.66 -0.78
N TYR A 47 8.65 9.82 -1.30
CA TYR A 47 8.22 10.93 -0.45
C TYR A 47 6.90 10.64 0.28
N TRP A 48 5.91 10.04 -0.41
CA TRP A 48 4.67 9.63 0.22
C TRP A 48 4.89 8.64 1.38
N GLU A 49 5.82 7.69 1.22
CA GLU A 49 6.21 6.77 2.29
C GLU A 49 6.83 7.48 3.48
N GLU A 50 7.71 8.46 3.24
CA GLU A 50 8.33 9.27 4.30
C GLU A 50 7.27 10.04 5.10
N VAL A 51 6.34 10.70 4.40
CA VAL A 51 5.25 11.45 5.02
C VAL A 51 4.29 10.53 5.78
N GLN A 52 3.99 9.34 5.24
CA GLN A 52 3.22 8.33 5.94
C GLN A 52 3.93 7.87 7.22
N PHE A 53 5.23 7.58 7.12
CA PHE A 53 6.04 7.15 8.26
C PHE A 53 6.02 8.20 9.38
N GLN A 54 6.13 9.48 9.05
CA GLN A 54 6.02 10.56 10.04
C GLN A 54 4.61 10.64 10.64
N SER A 55 3.57 10.51 9.82
CA SER A 55 2.17 10.62 10.26
C SER A 55 1.78 9.54 11.29
N ILE A 56 2.28 8.31 11.11
CA ILE A 56 1.97 7.19 12.03
C ILE A 56 2.74 7.26 13.37
N GLN A 57 3.77 8.12 13.48
CA GLN A 57 4.42 8.38 14.78
C GLN A 57 3.63 9.39 15.63
N GLY A 58 2.66 10.09 15.03
CA GLY A 58 1.79 11.04 15.72
C GLY A 58 0.66 10.37 16.50
N PRO A 59 -0.38 11.14 16.89
CA PRO A 59 -1.60 10.60 17.47
C PRO A 59 -2.21 9.52 16.58
N TYR A 60 -2.80 8.49 17.20
CA TYR A 60 -3.46 7.43 16.45
C TYR A 60 -4.57 7.99 15.57
N LEU A 61 -4.51 7.66 14.29
CA LEU A 61 -5.55 7.93 13.30
C LEU A 61 -5.95 6.60 12.63
N PRO A 62 -7.23 6.43 12.23
CA PRO A 62 -7.62 5.33 11.38
C PRO A 62 -6.74 5.29 10.13
N TYR A 63 -6.27 4.12 9.73
CA TYR A 63 -5.32 3.99 8.62
C TYR A 63 -5.82 4.62 7.31
N ARG A 64 -7.13 4.51 7.02
CA ARG A 64 -7.75 5.21 5.87
C ARG A 64 -7.60 6.72 5.94
N GLN A 65 -7.64 7.33 7.13
CA GLN A 65 -7.39 8.76 7.28
C GLN A 65 -5.92 9.08 7.01
N VAL A 66 -4.98 8.27 7.50
CA VAL A 66 -3.55 8.42 7.20
C VAL A 66 -3.31 8.40 5.68
N LEU A 67 -3.95 7.50 4.93
CA LEU A 67 -3.81 7.43 3.46
C LEU A 67 -4.28 8.72 2.77
N ARG A 68 -5.42 9.28 3.21
CA ARG A 68 -5.95 10.53 2.64
C ARG A 68 -5.00 11.69 2.85
N GLU A 69 -4.61 11.92 4.09
CA GLU A 69 -3.77 13.07 4.45
C GLU A 69 -2.38 12.97 3.80
N THR A 70 -1.78 11.77 3.80
CA THR A 70 -0.43 11.58 3.24
C THR A 70 -0.41 11.69 1.72
N MET A 71 -1.49 11.27 1.02
CA MET A 71 -1.61 11.49 -0.43
C MET A 71 -1.64 12.99 -0.76
N LYS A 72 -2.47 13.76 -0.06
CA LYS A 72 -2.58 15.22 -0.23
C LYS A 72 -1.22 15.89 -0.07
N LEU A 73 -0.53 15.59 1.04
CA LEU A 73 0.80 16.13 1.32
C LEU A 73 1.83 15.77 0.24
N ALA A 74 1.83 14.52 -0.24
CA ALA A 74 2.73 14.10 -1.30
C ALA A 74 2.44 14.82 -2.63
N PHE A 75 1.17 14.94 -3.00
CA PHE A 75 0.77 15.58 -4.24
C PHE A 75 1.01 17.09 -4.19
N ASP A 76 0.75 17.73 -3.05
CA ASP A 76 1.04 19.15 -2.81
C ASP A 76 2.55 19.44 -2.94
N TYR A 77 3.42 18.59 -2.37
CA TYR A 77 4.87 18.73 -2.46
C TYR A 77 5.38 18.65 -3.90
N PHE A 78 4.81 17.75 -4.70
CA PHE A 78 5.16 17.58 -6.11
C PHE A 78 4.35 18.48 -7.05
N HIS A 79 3.48 19.35 -6.53
CA HIS A 79 2.56 20.18 -7.31
C HIS A 79 1.70 19.39 -8.30
N VAL A 80 1.34 18.15 -7.94
CA VAL A 80 0.42 17.31 -8.71
C VAL A 80 -1.01 17.72 -8.33
N PRO A 81 -1.83 18.17 -9.29
CA PRO A 81 -3.22 18.48 -9.00
C PRO A 81 -3.99 17.21 -8.64
N TYR A 82 -4.99 17.33 -7.76
CA TYR A 82 -5.92 16.27 -7.41
C TYR A 82 -7.29 16.85 -7.04
N ALA A 83 -8.33 16.06 -7.23
CA ALA A 83 -9.66 16.29 -6.70
C ALA A 83 -9.86 15.48 -5.40
N GLU A 84 -10.82 15.89 -4.56
CA GLU A 84 -11.16 15.14 -3.35
C GLU A 84 -11.62 13.70 -3.67
N THR A 85 -12.17 13.48 -4.87
CA THR A 85 -12.51 12.13 -5.35
C THR A 85 -11.29 11.24 -5.52
N ASP A 86 -10.15 11.79 -5.93
CA ASP A 86 -8.90 11.03 -6.07
C ASP A 86 -8.39 10.57 -4.70
N VAL A 87 -8.53 11.42 -3.68
CA VAL A 87 -8.14 11.14 -2.29
C VAL A 87 -8.94 9.96 -1.74
N GLU A 88 -10.27 9.98 -1.93
CA GLU A 88 -11.13 8.87 -1.53
C GLU A 88 -10.86 7.62 -2.35
N GLU A 89 -10.64 7.75 -3.66
CA GLU A 89 -10.27 6.63 -4.52
C GLU A 89 -8.98 5.96 -4.04
N PHE A 90 -7.93 6.74 -3.77
CA PHE A 90 -6.65 6.25 -3.28
C PHE A 90 -6.79 5.48 -1.96
N ALA A 91 -7.48 6.06 -0.98
CA ALA A 91 -7.72 5.42 0.31
C ALA A 91 -8.55 4.13 0.21
N ASN A 92 -9.38 3.99 -0.83
CA ASN A 92 -10.16 2.79 -1.11
C ASN A 92 -9.43 1.76 -1.99
N ALA A 93 -8.53 2.22 -2.86
CA ALA A 93 -7.82 1.40 -3.84
C ALA A 93 -6.92 0.37 -3.16
N MET A 94 -6.34 0.71 -2.00
CA MET A 94 -5.44 -0.17 -1.25
C MET A 94 -6.10 -1.50 -0.88
N GLY A 95 -7.41 -1.52 -0.60
CA GLY A 95 -8.16 -2.76 -0.34
C GLY A 95 -8.40 -3.63 -1.58
N ARG A 96 -8.04 -3.14 -2.77
CA ARG A 96 -8.17 -3.84 -4.07
C ARG A 96 -6.81 -4.15 -4.71
N TRP A 97 -5.72 -3.82 -4.04
CA TRP A 97 -4.36 -4.07 -4.54
C TRP A 97 -4.10 -5.56 -4.64
N LYS A 98 -3.35 -5.91 -5.69
CA LYS A 98 -3.15 -7.30 -6.06
C LYS A 98 -2.11 -7.98 -5.16
N PRO A 99 -2.31 -9.25 -4.83
CA PRO A 99 -1.28 -10.04 -4.19
C PRO A 99 -0.11 -10.31 -5.14
N PHE A 100 1.05 -10.69 -4.60
CA PHE A 100 2.12 -11.27 -5.41
C PHE A 100 1.63 -12.54 -6.13
N PRO A 101 2.14 -12.86 -7.34
CA PRO A 101 1.61 -13.96 -8.16
C PRO A 101 1.58 -15.33 -7.45
N ASP A 102 2.52 -15.58 -6.55
CA ASP A 102 2.70 -16.82 -5.80
C ASP A 102 1.95 -16.87 -4.47
N THR A 103 1.47 -15.72 -3.97
CA THR A 103 0.84 -15.59 -2.64
C THR A 103 -0.28 -16.59 -2.44
N ARG A 104 -1.19 -16.72 -3.42
CA ARG A 104 -2.36 -17.60 -3.28
C ARG A 104 -1.93 -19.07 -3.14
N ASP A 105 -1.04 -19.52 -4.00
CA ASP A 105 -0.64 -20.92 -4.05
C ASP A 105 0.21 -21.29 -2.83
N ALA A 106 1.08 -20.38 -2.37
CA ALA A 106 1.85 -20.53 -1.15
C ALA A 106 0.95 -20.64 0.09
N ILE A 107 -0.03 -19.74 0.25
CA ILE A 107 -0.97 -19.78 1.38
C ILE A 107 -1.81 -21.07 1.36
N VAL A 108 -2.34 -21.48 0.21
CA VAL A 108 -3.11 -22.73 0.07
C VAL A 108 -2.25 -23.95 0.40
N ALA A 109 -0.98 -23.96 0.05
CA ALA A 109 -0.06 -25.02 0.43
C ALA A 109 0.18 -25.07 1.94
N LEU A 110 0.43 -23.91 2.57
CA LEU A 110 0.68 -23.80 4.01
C LEU A 110 -0.52 -24.19 4.87
N GLN A 111 -1.73 -23.83 4.45
CA GLN A 111 -2.98 -24.15 5.14
C GLN A 111 -3.23 -25.66 5.31
N ARG A 112 -2.53 -26.52 4.54
CA ARG A 112 -2.59 -27.98 4.70
C ARG A 112 -1.87 -28.47 5.97
N TYR A 113 -0.98 -27.66 6.53
CA TYR A 113 -0.08 -28.06 7.61
C TYR A 113 -0.22 -27.22 8.88
N VAL A 114 -0.53 -25.94 8.74
CA VAL A 114 -0.56 -24.97 9.85
C VAL A 114 -1.77 -24.04 9.74
N LYS A 115 -2.21 -23.47 10.86
CA LYS A 115 -3.20 -22.37 10.82
C LYS A 115 -2.54 -21.12 10.23
N VAL A 116 -3.16 -20.51 9.24
CA VAL A 116 -2.69 -19.25 8.66
C VAL A 116 -3.56 -18.10 9.19
N VAL A 117 -2.92 -17.04 9.66
CA VAL A 117 -3.56 -15.84 10.19
C VAL A 117 -2.99 -14.62 9.48
N PHE A 118 -3.83 -13.65 9.14
CA PHE A 118 -3.42 -12.40 8.53
C PHE A 118 -3.55 -11.24 9.51
N THR A 119 -2.58 -10.34 9.50
CA THR A 119 -2.58 -9.12 10.31
C THR A 119 -2.31 -7.92 9.42
N SER A 120 -3.09 -6.86 9.59
CA SER A 120 -2.95 -5.58 8.88
C SER A 120 -2.96 -4.43 9.89
N LYS A 121 -2.34 -3.31 9.52
CA LYS A 121 -2.53 -2.01 10.17
C LYS A 121 -3.97 -1.52 10.00
#